data_AF-A0A7Z8K3U7-F1
#
_entry.id   AF-A0A7Z8K3U7-F1
#
_cell.length_a   1.000
_cell.length_b   1.000
_cell.length_c   1.000
_cell.angle_alpha   90.00
_cell.angle_beta   90.00
_cell.angle_gamma   90.00
#
_symmetry.space_group_name_H-M   'P 1'
#
loop_
_entity.id
_entity.type
_entity.pdbx_description
1 polymer ?
#
loop_
_entity_poly.entity_id
_entity_poly.type
_entity_poly.pdbx_seq_one_letter_code
_entity_poly.pdbx_strand_id
1 'polypeptide(L)'
;MQSDEWAQRDVLEQDGLGQDVIQQARHRAEVVRDHVEHAIDLAERGGGPFDFLSIAIAAHCSVAYLRQHREFAARIRALQATVPPEPVDRRDAALRRRLADAQHRARALAERVGLLEAENARLRDRLASSRRAAPVRLGPGVRRPGSPR
;
A
#
# COMPACT_ATOMS: atom_id res chain seq x y z
N MET A 1 11.61 21.12 51.01
CA MET A 1 10.15 21.14 50.73
C MET A 1 9.80 21.45 49.27
N GLN A 2 10.69 22.02 48.44
CA GLN A 2 10.37 22.24 47.02
C GLN A 2 10.39 20.96 46.16
N SER A 3 11.22 19.96 46.48
CA SER A 3 11.37 18.76 45.63
C SER A 3 10.13 17.86 45.52
N ASP A 4 9.27 17.81 46.54
CA ASP A 4 8.05 17.00 46.49
C ASP A 4 6.98 17.60 45.56
N GLU A 5 6.96 18.93 45.41
CA GLU A 5 5.97 19.65 44.60
C GLU A 5 6.17 19.44 43.10
N TRP A 6 7.42 19.28 42.65
CA TRP A 6 7.76 18.96 41.26
C TRP A 6 7.44 17.50 40.91
N ALA A 7 7.74 16.56 41.80
CA ALA A 7 7.41 15.15 41.61
C ALA A 7 5.89 14.91 41.55
N GLN A 8 5.12 15.69 42.32
CA GLN A 8 3.66 15.57 42.36
C GLN A 8 2.98 16.19 41.12
N ARG A 9 3.57 17.24 40.51
CA ARG A 9 3.13 17.76 39.21
C ARG A 9 3.39 16.78 38.07
N ASP A 10 4.56 16.16 38.02
CA ASP A 10 4.89 15.21 36.95
C ASP A 10 3.97 13.97 36.97
N VAL A 11 3.59 13.48 38.15
CA VAL A 11 2.64 12.34 38.27
C VAL A 11 1.24 12.74 37.83
N LEU A 12 0.75 13.94 38.20
CA LEU A 12 -0.57 14.44 37.79
C LEU A 12 -0.63 14.73 36.27
N GLU A 13 0.46 15.22 35.69
CA GLU A 13 0.56 15.44 34.23
C GLU A 13 0.63 14.10 33.46
N GLN A 14 1.34 13.09 33.98
CA GLN A 14 1.36 11.74 33.41
C GLN A 14 0.01 11.03 33.51
N ASP A 15 -0.70 11.16 34.64
CA ASP A 15 -2.03 10.58 34.83
C ASP A 15 -3.07 11.27 33.94
N GLY A 16 -2.97 12.59 33.75
CA GLY A 16 -3.81 13.36 32.81
C GLY A 16 -3.59 12.93 31.36
N LEU A 17 -2.33 12.82 30.92
CA LEU A 17 -1.99 12.34 29.58
C LEU A 17 -2.41 10.89 29.35
N GLY A 18 -2.29 10.03 30.37
CA GLY A 18 -2.75 8.64 30.33
C GLY A 18 -4.27 8.54 30.17
N GLN A 19 -5.02 9.38 30.87
CA GLN A 19 -6.48 9.45 30.71
C GLN A 19 -6.89 9.94 29.33
N ASP A 20 -6.22 10.96 28.79
CA ASP A 20 -6.52 11.48 27.45
C ASP A 20 -6.28 10.43 26.35
N VAL A 21 -5.18 9.66 26.45
CA VAL A 21 -4.89 8.57 25.51
C VAL A 21 -5.95 7.46 25.59
N ILE A 22 -6.39 7.11 26.80
CA ILE A 22 -7.46 6.10 26.99
C ILE A 22 -8.77 6.59 26.41
N GLN A 23 -9.16 7.84 26.66
CA GLN A 23 -10.40 8.41 26.12
C GLN A 23 -10.33 8.53 24.59
N GLN A 24 -9.19 8.93 24.04
CA GLN A 24 -8.99 8.97 22.60
C GLN A 24 -9.06 7.58 21.97
N ALA A 25 -8.50 6.55 22.62
CA ALA A 25 -8.59 5.18 22.16
C ALA A 25 -10.03 4.64 22.19
N ARG A 26 -10.80 4.97 23.25
CA ARG A 26 -12.23 4.63 23.34
C ARG A 26 -13.04 5.29 22.23
N HIS A 27 -12.86 6.59 22.05
CA HIS A 27 -13.54 7.33 20.99
C HIS A 27 -13.22 6.77 19.60
N ARG A 28 -11.95 6.43 19.32
CA ARG A 28 -11.57 5.75 18.07
C ARG A 28 -12.24 4.39 17.92
N ALA A 29 -12.35 3.62 18.99
CA ALA A 29 -13.00 2.32 18.95
C ALA A 29 -14.52 2.45 18.68
N GLU A 30 -15.18 3.45 19.25
CA GLU A 30 -16.58 3.79 18.98
C GLU A 30 -16.79 4.18 17.51
N VAL A 31 -15.97 5.08 16.98
CA VAL A 31 -16.04 5.50 15.57
C VAL A 31 -15.83 4.32 14.61
N VAL A 32 -14.87 3.45 14.90
CA VAL A 32 -14.64 2.23 14.10
C VAL A 32 -15.86 1.30 14.16
N ARG A 33 -16.46 1.15 15.35
CA ARG A 33 -17.67 0.35 15.53
C ARG A 33 -18.83 0.89 14.67
N ASP A 34 -19.08 2.19 14.71
CA ASP A 34 -20.14 2.84 13.93
C ASP A 34 -19.91 2.65 12.42
N HIS A 35 -18.67 2.77 11.96
CA HIS A 35 -18.32 2.51 10.55
C HIS A 35 -18.56 1.05 10.15
N VAL A 36 -18.25 0.09 11.03
CA VAL A 36 -18.51 -1.33 10.77
C VAL A 36 -20.01 -1.59 10.68
N GLU A 37 -20.80 -1.07 11.63
CA GLU A 37 -22.25 -1.22 11.62
C GLU A 37 -22.86 -0.62 10.35
N HIS A 38 -22.43 0.59 9.97
CA HIS A 38 -22.88 1.22 8.73
C HIS A 38 -22.50 0.43 7.47
N ALA A 39 -21.28 -0.11 7.42
CA ALA A 39 -20.81 -0.92 6.28
C ALA A 39 -21.61 -2.22 6.13
N ILE A 40 -21.95 -2.88 7.25
CA ILE A 40 -22.77 -4.09 7.22
C ILE A 40 -24.19 -3.77 6.76
N ASP A 41 -24.79 -2.70 7.27
CA ASP A 41 -26.15 -2.29 6.88
C ASP A 41 -26.23 -1.89 5.40
N LEU A 42 -25.20 -1.23 4.86
CA LEU A 42 -25.11 -0.94 3.43
C LEU A 42 -25.00 -2.23 2.60
N ALA A 43 -24.22 -3.20 3.07
CA ALA A 43 -24.12 -4.49 2.41
C ALA A 43 -25.48 -5.21 2.40
N GLU A 44 -26.18 -5.24 3.54
CA GLU A 44 -27.53 -5.81 3.71
C GLU A 44 -28.54 -5.22 2.73
N ARG A 45 -28.54 -3.90 2.52
CA ARG A 45 -29.50 -3.21 1.65
C ARG A 45 -29.13 -3.26 0.17
N GLY A 46 -27.84 -3.18 -0.14
CA GLY A 46 -27.33 -3.01 -1.51
C GLY A 46 -27.06 -4.32 -2.25
N GLY A 47 -27.01 -5.46 -1.57
CA GLY A 47 -26.73 -6.76 -2.20
C GLY A 47 -25.31 -6.90 -2.74
N GLY A 48 -24.31 -6.52 -1.95
CA GLY A 48 -22.89 -6.57 -2.32
C GLY A 48 -22.16 -7.85 -1.87
N PRO A 49 -20.86 -8.03 -2.22
CA PRO A 49 -20.08 -9.15 -1.71
C PRO A 49 -19.90 -9.04 -0.18
N PHE A 50 -20.42 -10.04 0.55
CA PHE A 50 -20.51 -10.03 2.00
C PHE A 50 -19.29 -10.65 2.70
N ASP A 51 -18.07 -10.40 2.21
CA ASP A 51 -16.88 -10.96 2.85
C ASP A 51 -16.21 -10.03 3.86
N PHE A 52 -15.46 -10.65 4.78
CA PHE A 52 -14.75 -9.94 5.83
C PHE A 52 -13.79 -8.88 5.28
N LEU A 53 -13.20 -9.11 4.10
CA LEU A 53 -12.25 -8.18 3.50
C LEU A 53 -12.95 -6.92 2.99
N SER A 54 -14.06 -7.06 2.27
CA SER A 54 -14.83 -5.95 1.71
C SER A 54 -15.37 -5.05 2.84
N ILE A 55 -15.87 -5.66 3.91
CA ILE A 55 -16.38 -4.92 5.08
C ILE A 55 -15.25 -4.25 5.86
N ALA A 56 -14.10 -4.91 6.02
CA ALA A 56 -12.93 -4.30 6.67
C ALA A 56 -12.42 -3.06 5.91
N ILE A 57 -12.38 -3.13 4.58
CA ILE A 57 -12.00 -2.00 3.72
C ILE A 57 -13.01 -0.85 3.86
N ALA A 58 -14.31 -1.14 3.78
CA ALA A 58 -15.36 -0.14 3.87
C ALA A 58 -15.39 0.55 5.25
N ALA A 59 -15.13 -0.19 6.32
CA ALA A 59 -15.13 0.32 7.69
C ALA A 59 -13.75 0.85 8.15
N HIS A 60 -12.75 0.88 7.28
CA HIS A 60 -11.37 1.28 7.58
C HIS A 60 -10.76 0.56 8.80
N CYS A 61 -11.03 -0.74 8.94
CA CYS A 61 -10.56 -1.54 10.06
C CYS A 61 -9.83 -2.81 9.58
N SER A 62 -9.25 -3.55 10.53
CA SER A 62 -8.58 -4.82 10.20
C SER A 62 -9.57 -5.98 10.18
N VAL A 63 -9.32 -6.98 9.34
CA VAL A 63 -10.09 -8.25 9.36
C VAL A 63 -9.98 -8.95 10.72
N ALA A 64 -8.84 -8.81 11.41
CA ALA A 64 -8.65 -9.35 12.75
C ALA A 64 -9.64 -8.74 13.76
N TYR A 65 -9.84 -7.42 13.71
CA TYR A 65 -10.81 -6.72 14.54
C TYR A 65 -12.22 -7.28 14.34
N LEU A 66 -12.67 -7.45 13.10
CA LEU A 66 -13.99 -8.02 12.79
C LEU A 66 -14.14 -9.46 13.29
N ARG A 67 -13.06 -10.25 13.31
CA ARG A 67 -13.09 -11.64 13.80
C ARG A 67 -13.07 -11.74 15.32
N GLN A 68 -12.44 -10.77 16.00
CA GLN A 68 -12.41 -10.70 17.47
C GLN A 68 -13.78 -10.33 18.05
N HIS A 69 -14.55 -9.51 17.33
CA HIS A 69 -15.89 -9.09 17.70
C HIS A 69 -16.95 -10.06 17.14
N ARG A 70 -17.46 -10.94 18.01
CA ARG A 70 -18.31 -12.09 17.60
C ARG A 70 -19.60 -11.66 16.91
N GLU A 71 -20.16 -10.54 17.31
CA GLU A 71 -21.37 -9.93 16.75
C GLU A 71 -21.19 -9.59 15.26
N PHE A 72 -20.07 -8.96 14.89
CA PHE A 72 -19.76 -8.67 13.50
C PHE A 72 -19.46 -9.94 12.72
N ALA A 73 -18.64 -10.83 13.28
CA ALA A 73 -18.33 -12.09 12.64
C ALA A 73 -19.59 -12.93 12.35
N ALA A 74 -20.57 -12.96 13.26
CA ALA A 74 -21.83 -13.66 13.08
C ALA A 74 -22.69 -13.03 11.97
N ARG A 75 -22.87 -11.70 11.99
CA ARG A 75 -23.64 -10.99 10.96
C ARG A 75 -23.05 -11.18 9.56
N ILE A 76 -21.74 -11.03 9.43
CA ILE A 76 -21.03 -11.21 8.15
C ILE A 76 -21.22 -12.65 7.63
N ARG A 77 -21.07 -13.66 8.49
CA ARG A 77 -21.29 -15.06 8.09
C ARG A 77 -22.73 -15.35 7.70
N ALA A 78 -23.70 -14.77 8.40
CA ALA A 78 -25.11 -14.90 8.04
C ALA A 78 -25.37 -14.33 6.63
N LEU A 79 -24.79 -13.18 6.32
CA LEU A 79 -24.86 -12.57 5.00
C LEU A 79 -24.13 -13.39 3.92
N GLN A 80 -23.02 -14.02 4.25
CA GLN A 80 -22.36 -14.96 3.32
C GLN A 80 -23.23 -16.18 3.03
N ALA A 81 -24.01 -16.65 4.01
CA ALA A 81 -24.89 -17.81 3.87
C ALA A 81 -26.13 -17.54 3.00
N THR A 82 -26.53 -16.27 2.83
CA THR A 82 -27.63 -15.92 1.90
C THR A 82 -27.19 -15.91 0.44
N VAL A 83 -25.87 -15.94 0.17
CA VAL A 83 -25.33 -16.04 -1.19
C VAL A 83 -25.18 -17.52 -1.56
N PRO A 84 -25.82 -17.98 -2.65
CA PRO A 84 -25.56 -19.31 -3.18
C PRO A 84 -24.06 -19.45 -3.46
N PRO A 85 -23.41 -20.55 -3.05
CA PRO A 85 -22.01 -20.76 -3.41
C PRO A 85 -21.91 -20.71 -4.93
N GLU A 86 -21.12 -19.76 -5.46
CA GLU A 86 -20.85 -19.74 -6.89
C GLU A 86 -20.22 -21.08 -7.29
N PRO A 87 -20.65 -21.68 -8.42
CA PRO A 87 -20.06 -22.91 -8.90
C PRO A 87 -18.56 -22.69 -9.11
N VAL A 88 -17.74 -23.43 -8.35
CA VAL A 88 -16.28 -23.30 -8.26
C VAL A 88 -15.62 -23.27 -9.65
N ASP A 89 -16.19 -24.01 -10.60
CA ASP A 89 -15.72 -24.10 -11.98
C ASP A 89 -15.71 -22.76 -12.74
N ARG A 90 -16.66 -21.84 -12.47
CA ARG A 90 -16.71 -20.53 -13.13
C ARG A 90 -15.64 -19.59 -12.61
N ARG A 91 -15.36 -19.62 -11.30
CA ARG A 91 -14.30 -18.81 -10.68
C ARG A 91 -12.93 -19.22 -11.18
N ASP A 92 -12.68 -20.52 -11.26
CA ASP A 92 -11.43 -21.05 -11.80
C ASP A 92 -11.21 -20.67 -13.26
N ALA A 93 -12.24 -20.71 -14.10
CA ALA A 93 -12.15 -20.27 -15.48
C ALA A 93 -11.84 -18.77 -15.59
N ALA A 94 -12.48 -17.93 -14.77
CA ALA A 94 -12.21 -16.49 -14.74
C ALA A 94 -10.80 -16.17 -14.24
N LEU A 95 -10.32 -16.87 -13.20
CA LEU A 95 -8.95 -16.72 -12.68
C LEU A 95 -7.91 -17.16 -13.70
N ARG A 96 -8.13 -18.28 -14.40
CA ARG A 96 -7.25 -18.74 -15.49
C ARG A 96 -7.16 -17.71 -16.62
N ARG A 97 -8.28 -17.10 -17.01
CA ARG A 97 -8.31 -16.02 -18.01
C ARG A 97 -7.52 -14.80 -17.55
N ARG A 98 -7.74 -14.33 -16.31
CA ARG A 98 -7.01 -13.19 -15.74
C ARG A 98 -5.50 -13.46 -15.63
N LEU A 99 -5.11 -14.70 -15.29
CA LEU A 99 -3.71 -15.11 -15.26
C LEU A 99 -3.08 -15.08 -16.66
N ALA A 100 -3.78 -15.61 -17.67
CA ALA A 100 -3.33 -15.59 -19.06
C ALA A 100 -3.14 -14.14 -19.57
N ASP A 101 -4.10 -13.25 -19.27
CA ASP A 101 -3.99 -11.84 -19.63
C ASP A 101 -2.80 -11.16 -18.95
N ALA A 102 -2.58 -11.44 -17.66
CA ALA A 102 -1.44 -10.90 -16.91
C ALA A 102 -0.11 -11.39 -17.48
N GLN A 103 0.00 -12.67 -17.83
CA GLN A 103 1.18 -13.26 -18.47
C GLN A 103 1.44 -12.64 -19.85
N HIS A 104 0.39 -12.40 -20.64
CA HIS A 104 0.52 -11.76 -21.94
C HIS A 104 1.05 -10.32 -21.81
N ARG A 105 0.48 -9.53 -20.89
CA ARG A 105 0.95 -8.17 -20.61
C ARG A 105 2.40 -8.16 -20.12
N ALA A 106 2.78 -9.10 -19.26
CA ALA A 106 4.15 -9.21 -18.78
C ALA A 106 5.15 -9.49 -19.91
N ARG A 107 4.80 -10.37 -20.86
CA ARG A 107 5.63 -10.62 -22.05
C ARG A 107 5.76 -9.39 -22.93
N ALA A 108 4.66 -8.71 -23.24
CA ALA A 108 4.68 -7.50 -24.05
C ALA A 108 5.52 -6.38 -23.39
N LEU A 109 5.45 -6.25 -22.06
CA LEU A 109 6.28 -5.31 -21.31
C LEU A 109 7.77 -5.71 -21.36
N ALA A 110 8.09 -6.99 -21.18
CA ALA A 110 9.46 -7.49 -21.26
C ALA A 110 10.09 -7.24 -22.65
N GLU A 111 9.35 -7.48 -23.73
CA GLU A 111 9.79 -7.16 -25.09
C GLU A 111 10.07 -5.67 -25.27
N ARG A 112 9.18 -4.82 -24.76
CA ARG A 112 9.35 -3.36 -24.85
C ARG A 112 10.52 -2.84 -24.03
N VAL A 113 10.75 -3.42 -22.85
CA VAL A 113 11.95 -3.13 -22.04
C VAL A 113 13.21 -3.54 -22.81
N GLY A 114 13.23 -4.73 -23.41
CA GLY A 114 14.38 -5.18 -24.21
C GLY A 114 14.69 -4.26 -25.39
N LEU A 115 13.67 -3.76 -26.09
CA LEU A 115 13.85 -2.77 -27.16
C LEU A 115 14.45 -1.45 -26.63
N LEU A 116 13.93 -0.95 -25.52
CA LEU A 116 14.41 0.28 -24.88
C LEU A 116 15.85 0.13 -24.36
N GLU A 117 16.19 -1.01 -23.78
CA GLU A 117 17.55 -1.31 -23.33
C GLU A 117 18.53 -1.36 -24.52
N ALA A 118 18.15 -2.01 -25.62
CA ALA A 118 18.94 -2.05 -26.84
C ALA A 118 19.12 -0.66 -27.46
N GLU A 119 18.08 0.17 -27.47
CA GLU A 119 18.16 1.56 -27.93
C GLU A 119 19.07 2.40 -27.02
N ASN A 120 18.95 2.24 -25.70
CA ASN A 120 19.80 2.94 -24.74
C ASN A 120 21.28 2.56 -24.91
N ALA A 121 21.57 1.27 -25.11
CA ALA A 121 22.92 0.80 -25.43
C ALA A 121 23.46 1.45 -26.71
N ARG A 122 22.68 1.47 -27.80
CA ARG A 122 23.06 2.13 -29.06
C ARG A 122 23.31 3.63 -28.89
N LEU A 123 22.48 4.32 -28.12
CA LEU A 123 22.66 5.75 -27.84
C LEU A 123 23.93 6.02 -27.02
N ARG A 124 24.21 5.18 -26.01
CA ARG A 124 25.46 5.25 -25.23
C ARG A 124 26.69 5.02 -26.12
N ASP A 125 26.64 4.03 -27.02
CA ASP A 125 27.73 3.77 -27.96
C ASP A 125 27.94 4.92 -28.94
N ARG A 126 26.86 5.53 -29.45
CA ARG A 126 26.94 6.73 -30.29
C ARG A 126 27.56 7.90 -29.53
N LEU A 127 27.12 8.18 -28.30
CA LEU A 127 27.70 9.24 -27.45
C LEU A 127 29.18 8.99 -27.16
N ALA A 128 29.57 7.75 -26.84
CA ALA A 128 30.96 7.38 -26.63
C ALA A 128 31.81 7.54 -27.91
N SER A 129 31.23 7.25 -29.07
CA SER A 129 31.89 7.41 -30.38
C SER A 129 32.02 8.89 -30.77
N SER A 130 31.00 9.71 -30.55
CA SER A 130 31.07 11.16 -30.75
C SER A 130 32.08 11.83 -29.83
N ARG A 131 32.20 11.38 -28.56
CA ARG A 131 33.25 11.85 -27.64
C ARG A 131 34.66 11.46 -28.08
N ARG A 132 34.82 10.30 -28.72
CA ARG A 132 36.11 9.85 -29.29
C ARG A 132 36.45 10.54 -30.61
N ALA A 133 35.45 10.89 -31.42
CA ALA A 133 35.60 11.53 -32.72
C ALA A 133 35.73 13.06 -32.65
N ALA A 134 35.47 13.68 -31.50
CA ALA A 134 35.80 15.08 -31.26
C ALA A 134 37.26 15.17 -30.77
N PRO A 135 38.26 15.47 -31.62
CA PRO A 135 39.51 15.97 -31.09
C PRO A 135 39.17 17.25 -30.34
N VAL A 136 39.38 17.28 -29.02
CA VAL A 136 39.45 18.54 -28.29
C VAL A 136 40.58 19.31 -28.94
N ARG A 137 40.26 20.18 -29.90
CA ARG A 137 41.20 21.17 -30.41
C ARG A 137 41.40 22.15 -29.27
N LEU A 138 42.36 21.82 -28.41
CA LEU A 138 43.03 22.83 -27.62
C LEU A 138 43.64 23.78 -28.65
N GLY A 139 43.09 24.98 -28.75
CA GLY A 139 43.69 26.04 -29.55
C GLY A 139 45.16 26.21 -29.15
N PRO A 140 46.03 26.69 -30.05
CA PRO A 140 47.45 26.82 -29.76
C PRO A 140 47.62 27.67 -28.49
N GLY A 141 48.08 27.03 -27.41
CA GLY A 141 48.34 27.67 -26.11
C GLY A 141 47.67 27.04 -24.88
N VAL A 142 46.70 26.13 -25.02
CA VAL A 142 46.04 25.55 -23.83
C VAL A 142 46.77 24.28 -23.37
N ARG A 143 47.53 24.36 -22.27
CA ARG A 143 48.10 23.17 -21.60
C ARG A 143 47.01 22.42 -20.84
N ARG A 144 47.02 21.08 -20.93
CA ARG A 144 46.22 20.22 -20.03
C ARG A 144 46.69 20.42 -18.58
N PRO A 145 45.77 20.68 -17.63
CA PRO A 145 46.14 20.66 -16.21
C PRO A 145 46.31 19.20 -15.78
N GLY A 146 47.49 18.83 -15.28
CA GLY A 146 47.68 17.58 -14.54
C GLY A 146 48.79 16.60 -14.98
N SER A 147 49.80 16.99 -15.75
CA SER A 147 51.03 16.16 -15.85
C SER A 147 52.09 16.65 -14.86
N PRO A 148 52.42 15.89 -13.81
CA PRO A 148 53.60 16.16 -12.99
C PRO A 148 54.87 15.74 -13.75
N ARG A 149 55.99 16.39 -13.42
CA ARG A 149 57.33 16.07 -13.93
C ARG A 149 57.87 14.77 -13.32
#